data_AF-A0AA93ALT9-F1
#
_entry.id   AF-A0AA93ALT9-F1
#
_cell.length_a   1.000
_cell.length_b   1.000
_cell.length_c   1.000
_cell.angle_alpha   90.00
_cell.angle_beta   90.00
_cell.angle_gamma   90.00
#
_symmetry.space_group_name_H-M   'P 1'
#
loop_
_entity.id
_entity.type
_entity.pdbx_description
1 polymer ?
#
loop_
_entity_poly.entity_id
_entity_poly.type
_entity_poly.pdbx_seq_one_letter_code
_entity_poly.pdbx_strand_id
1 'polypeptide(L)'
;MKTQSVFWQPALQRSGDIVEGTADIMQAIHIILRTPCGSDPHRPDFGSNLHLYLDYPIDRAIPHVVRESVDAIKRWEPRCQLLAVKPSVNGAHLTLHVSWKTANGATQTTELLWR
;
A
#
# COMPACT_ATOMS: atom_id res chain seq x y z
N MET A 1 -12.49 -12.17 -20.63
CA MET A 1 -11.15 -11.57 -20.44
C MET A 1 -10.17 -12.70 -20.14
N LYS A 2 -9.06 -12.82 -20.88
CA LYS A 2 -8.06 -13.88 -20.64
C LYS A 2 -6.92 -13.29 -19.83
N THR A 3 -6.69 -13.80 -18.63
CA THR A 3 -5.54 -13.44 -17.77
C THR A 3 -4.31 -14.22 -18.21
N GLN A 4 -3.15 -13.57 -18.22
CA GLN A 4 -1.86 -14.21 -18.49
C GLN A 4 -1.11 -14.56 -17.20
N SER A 5 -1.47 -13.93 -16.08
CA SER A 5 -0.87 -14.11 -14.77
C SER A 5 -1.74 -14.96 -13.85
N VAL A 6 -1.10 -15.74 -12.97
CA VAL A 6 -1.79 -16.46 -11.88
C VAL A 6 -2.41 -15.47 -10.89
N PHE A 7 -1.73 -14.35 -10.64
CA PHE A 7 -2.21 -13.29 -9.75
C PHE A 7 -2.75 -12.12 -10.55
N TRP A 8 -4.03 -11.81 -10.32
CA TRP A 8 -4.75 -10.72 -10.96
C TRP A 8 -5.88 -10.22 -10.04
N GLN A 9 -6.32 -8.99 -10.24
CA GLN A 9 -7.49 -8.41 -9.57
C GLN A 9 -8.17 -7.35 -10.46
N PRO A 10 -9.45 -7.03 -10.24
CA PRO A 10 -10.13 -5.93 -10.94
C PRO A 10 -9.40 -4.60 -10.70
N ALA A 11 -9.22 -3.80 -11.74
CA ALA A 11 -8.51 -2.52 -11.60
C ALA A 11 -9.34 -1.52 -10.78
N LEU A 12 -8.74 -0.90 -9.77
CA LEU A 12 -9.36 0.21 -9.05
C LEU A 12 -9.56 1.39 -10.01
N GLN A 13 -10.73 2.05 -9.91
CA GLN A 13 -11.10 3.24 -10.68
C GLN A 13 -11.14 3.03 -12.22
N ARG A 14 -11.07 1.79 -12.71
CA ARG A 14 -11.17 1.45 -14.14
C ARG A 14 -12.10 0.25 -14.33
N SER A 15 -13.40 0.54 -14.41
CA SER A 15 -14.44 -0.50 -14.52
C SER A 15 -14.24 -1.37 -15.77
N GLY A 16 -14.19 -2.68 -15.57
CA GLY A 16 -14.02 -3.66 -16.65
C GLY A 16 -12.57 -4.07 -16.92
N ASP A 17 -11.60 -3.31 -16.41
CA ASP A 17 -10.17 -3.62 -16.53
C ASP A 17 -9.69 -4.54 -15.40
N ILE A 18 -8.56 -5.21 -15.63
CA ILE A 18 -7.81 -5.95 -14.62
C ILE A 18 -6.38 -5.42 -14.51
N VAL A 19 -5.80 -5.63 -13.34
CA VAL A 19 -4.36 -5.53 -13.12
C VAL A 19 -3.79 -6.92 -12.85
N GLU A 20 -2.57 -7.15 -13.34
CA GLU A 20 -1.88 -8.43 -13.27
C GLU A 20 -0.43 -8.22 -12.85
N GLY A 21 0.21 -9.27 -12.31
CA GLY A 21 1.65 -9.26 -12.03
C GLY A 21 2.09 -8.16 -11.07
N THR A 22 3.01 -7.29 -11.50
CA THR A 22 3.51 -6.19 -10.65
C THR A 22 2.42 -5.15 -10.35
N ALA A 23 1.54 -4.86 -11.32
CA ALA A 23 0.45 -3.89 -11.12
C ALA A 23 -0.59 -4.40 -10.10
N ASP A 24 -0.79 -5.71 -10.02
CA ASP A 24 -1.59 -6.35 -8.97
C ASP A 24 -0.97 -6.12 -7.58
N ILE A 25 0.34 -6.31 -7.41
CA ILE A 25 1.02 -6.04 -6.14
C ILE A 25 0.94 -4.55 -5.77
N MET A 26 1.16 -3.64 -6.73
CA MET A 26 1.02 -2.19 -6.49
C MET A 26 -0.37 -1.85 -5.96
N GLN A 27 -1.40 -2.41 -6.58
CA GLN A 27 -2.78 -2.19 -6.17
C GLN A 27 -3.09 -2.82 -4.81
N ALA A 28 -2.55 -4.01 -4.52
CA ALA A 28 -2.69 -4.65 -3.21
C ALA A 28 -2.08 -3.78 -2.08
N ILE A 29 -0.90 -3.19 -2.30
CA ILE A 29 -0.29 -2.23 -1.35
C ILE A 29 -1.22 -1.04 -1.10
N HIS A 30 -1.82 -0.48 -2.15
CA HIS A 30 -2.81 0.60 -2.00
C HIS A 30 -4.01 0.18 -1.16
N ILE A 31 -4.56 -1.02 -1.39
CA ILE A 31 -5.70 -1.54 -0.63
C ILE A 31 -5.30 -1.70 0.85
N ILE A 32 -4.19 -2.38 1.13
CA ILE A 32 -3.71 -2.60 2.51
C ILE A 32 -3.56 -1.28 3.29
N LEU A 33 -2.92 -0.28 2.68
CA LEU A 33 -2.65 0.99 3.35
C LEU A 33 -3.88 1.91 3.46
N ARG A 34 -4.89 1.72 2.61
CA ARG A 34 -6.12 2.53 2.62
C ARG A 34 -7.27 1.92 3.41
N THR A 35 -7.23 0.62 3.67
CA THR A 35 -8.25 -0.05 4.47
C THR A 35 -7.95 0.15 5.97
N PRO A 36 -8.85 0.78 6.73
CA PRO A 36 -8.72 0.85 8.19
C PRO A 36 -8.76 -0.54 8.82
N CYS A 37 -7.84 -0.83 9.73
CA CYS A 37 -7.93 -2.04 10.57
C CYS A 37 -9.29 -2.08 11.29
N GLY A 38 -9.94 -3.23 11.32
CA GLY A 38 -11.28 -3.45 11.88
C GLY A 38 -12.45 -3.19 10.93
N SER A 39 -12.21 -2.66 9.71
CA SER A 39 -13.30 -2.35 8.77
C SER A 39 -13.79 -3.53 7.93
N ASP A 40 -12.98 -4.59 7.77
CA ASP A 40 -13.40 -5.83 7.12
C ASP A 40 -14.00 -6.80 8.16
N PRO A 41 -15.32 -7.06 8.14
CA PRO A 41 -15.98 -7.91 9.15
C PRO A 41 -15.43 -9.34 9.21
N HIS A 42 -14.93 -9.87 8.09
CA HIS A 42 -14.41 -11.23 8.02
C HIS A 42 -12.91 -11.30 8.31
N ARG A 43 -12.21 -10.15 8.26
CA ARG A 43 -10.77 -10.02 8.51
C ARG A 43 -10.51 -8.76 9.33
N PRO A 44 -10.91 -8.74 10.62
CA PRO A 44 -10.80 -7.53 11.44
C PRO A 44 -9.36 -7.02 11.59
N ASP A 45 -8.35 -7.88 11.50
CA ASP A 45 -6.94 -7.47 11.56
C ASP A 45 -6.40 -6.87 10.25
N PHE A 46 -7.14 -6.98 9.14
CA PHE A 46 -6.66 -6.58 7.82
C PHE A 46 -6.64 -5.06 7.65
N GLY A 47 -5.60 -4.57 6.98
CA GLY A 47 -5.43 -3.15 6.65
C GLY A 47 -4.34 -2.50 7.50
N SER A 48 -4.53 -1.21 7.80
CA SER A 48 -3.58 -0.39 8.55
C SER A 48 -4.26 0.64 9.46
N ASN A 49 -3.50 1.14 10.43
CA ASN A 49 -3.96 2.20 11.34
C ASN A 49 -3.53 3.60 10.88
N LEU A 50 -3.20 3.78 9.60
CA LEU A 50 -2.74 5.06 9.06
C LEU A 50 -3.75 6.20 9.28
N HIS A 51 -5.05 5.88 9.27
CA HIS A 51 -6.12 6.85 9.47
C HIS A 51 -6.11 7.49 10.87
N LEU A 52 -5.52 6.85 11.89
CA LEU A 52 -5.45 7.40 13.25
C LEU A 52 -4.52 8.62 13.39
N TYR A 53 -3.64 8.83 12.41
CA TYR A 53 -2.64 9.90 12.43
C TYR A 53 -3.00 11.06 11.50
N LEU A 54 -4.17 11.03 10.86
CA LEU A 54 -4.54 12.03 9.84
C LEU A 54 -4.47 13.46 10.37
N ASP A 55 -4.93 13.69 11.60
CA ASP A 55 -4.97 15.03 12.22
C ASP A 55 -3.71 15.39 13.02
N TYR A 56 -2.69 14.53 13.01
CA TYR A 56 -1.44 14.82 13.70
C TYR A 56 -0.67 15.92 12.95
N PRO A 57 0.14 16.73 13.66
CA PRO A 57 1.21 17.51 13.03
C PRO A 57 2.10 16.59 12.18
N ILE A 58 2.43 17.00 10.95
CA ILE A 58 3.11 16.14 9.96
C ILE A 58 4.42 15.57 10.51
N ASP A 59 5.21 16.40 11.21
CA ASP A 59 6.46 16.02 11.86
C ASP A 59 6.27 14.89 12.89
N ARG A 60 5.14 14.87 13.60
CA ARG A 60 4.80 13.82 14.56
C ARG A 60 4.17 12.61 13.89
N ALA A 61 3.42 12.79 12.81
CA ALA A 61 2.73 11.70 12.11
C ALA A 61 3.70 10.77 11.37
N ILE A 62 4.74 11.33 10.74
CA ILE A 62 5.69 10.60 9.87
C ILE A 62 6.21 9.28 10.49
N PRO A 63 6.80 9.26 11.70
CA PRO A 63 7.36 8.02 12.25
C PRO A 63 6.30 6.93 12.46
N HIS A 64 5.08 7.33 12.86
CA HIS A 64 3.97 6.39 13.03
C HIS A 64 3.48 5.85 11.69
N VAL A 65 3.25 6.73 10.72
CA VAL A 65 2.77 6.37 9.38
C VAL A 65 3.76 5.43 8.67
N VAL A 66 5.06 5.72 8.78
CA VAL A 66 6.11 4.87 8.19
C VAL A 66 6.12 3.49 8.86
N ARG A 67 6.10 3.44 10.20
CA ARG A 67 6.09 2.17 10.96
C ARG A 67 4.88 1.32 10.59
N GLU A 68 3.68 1.89 10.66
CA GLU A 68 2.44 1.17 10.35
C GLU A 68 2.42 0.69 8.89
N SER A 69 2.94 1.49 7.96
CA SER A 69 3.05 1.08 6.55
C SER A 69 3.98 -0.12 6.38
N VAL A 70 5.14 -0.10 7.04
CA VAL A 70 6.10 -1.21 7.02
C VAL A 70 5.49 -2.48 7.59
N ASP A 71 4.84 -2.38 8.75
CA ASP A 71 4.25 -3.53 9.46
C ASP A 71 3.09 -4.12 8.66
N ALA A 72 2.19 -3.27 8.12
CA ALA A 72 1.05 -3.72 7.33
C ALA A 72 1.48 -4.38 6.01
N ILE A 73 2.41 -3.79 5.25
CA ILE A 73 2.89 -4.37 3.98
C ILE A 73 3.59 -5.71 4.24
N LYS A 74 4.48 -5.79 5.24
CA LYS A 74 5.18 -7.04 5.56
C LYS A 74 4.23 -8.15 6.01
N ARG A 75 3.15 -7.80 6.71
CA ARG A 75 2.15 -8.77 7.18
C ARG A 75 1.26 -9.27 6.05
N TRP A 76 0.81 -8.39 5.17
CA TRP A 76 -0.28 -8.69 4.23
C TRP A 76 0.16 -8.92 2.78
N GLU A 77 1.36 -8.49 2.38
CA GLU A 77 1.86 -8.65 1.00
C GLU A 77 3.21 -9.41 0.94
N PRO A 78 3.21 -10.74 1.20
CA PRO A 78 4.44 -11.54 1.23
C PRO A 78 5.07 -11.75 -0.15
N ARG A 79 4.35 -11.43 -1.24
CA ARG A 79 4.86 -11.58 -2.62
C ARG A 79 5.91 -10.51 -2.96
N CYS A 80 5.95 -9.42 -2.19
CA CYS A 80 6.94 -8.37 -2.32
C CYS A 80 7.90 -8.36 -1.12
N GLN A 81 9.19 -8.16 -1.40
CA GLN A 81 10.15 -7.79 -0.37
C GLN A 81 10.17 -6.26 -0.27
N LEU A 82 9.65 -5.74 0.84
CA LEU A 82 9.71 -4.32 1.15
C LEU A 82 11.17 -3.88 1.38
N LEU A 83 11.61 -2.84 0.68
CA LEU A 83 12.96 -2.28 0.78
C LEU A 83 12.97 -1.01 1.62
N ALA A 84 12.04 -0.07 1.35
CA ALA A 84 11.96 1.20 2.06
C ALA A 84 10.57 1.81 1.95
N VAL A 85 10.19 2.60 2.96
CA VAL A 85 9.05 3.52 2.91
C VAL A 85 9.62 4.91 3.17
N LYS A 86 9.58 5.80 2.18
CA LYS A 86 10.12 7.15 2.27
C LYS A 86 8.99 8.18 2.24
N PRO A 87 8.80 8.96 3.31
CA PRO A 87 7.84 10.07 3.30
C PRO A 87 8.37 11.25 2.48
N SER A 88 7.48 11.91 1.76
CA SER A 88 7.71 13.17 1.03
C SER A 88 6.61 14.16 1.40
N VAL A 89 6.98 15.32 1.92
CA VAL A 89 6.04 16.35 2.39
C VAL A 89 5.98 17.47 1.37
N ASN A 90 4.78 17.84 0.95
CA ASN A 90 4.52 19.00 0.11
C ASN A 90 3.38 19.83 0.70
N GLY A 91 3.74 20.86 1.46
CA GLY A 91 2.77 21.69 2.18
C GLY A 91 1.98 20.87 3.20
N ALA A 92 0.67 20.76 2.99
CA ALA A 92 -0.23 19.96 3.84
C ALA A 92 -0.28 18.48 3.45
N HIS A 93 0.33 18.11 2.32
CA HIS A 93 0.29 16.74 1.80
C HIS A 93 1.50 15.92 2.23
N LEU A 94 1.26 14.66 2.60
CA LEU A 94 2.27 13.65 2.87
C LEU A 94 2.07 12.47 1.92
N THR A 95 3.06 12.26 1.07
CA THR A 95 3.15 11.15 0.14
C THR A 95 4.14 10.10 0.66
N LEU A 96 3.79 8.82 0.55
CA LEU A 96 4.66 7.71 0.89
C LEU A 96 5.17 7.06 -0.40
N HIS A 97 6.49 7.04 -0.58
CA HIS A 97 7.15 6.27 -1.62
C HIS A 97 7.58 4.92 -1.06
N VAL A 98 6.87 3.87 -1.45
CA VAL A 98 7.10 2.49 -1.02
C VAL A 98 7.94 1.79 -2.08
N SER A 99 9.21 1.53 -1.79
CA SER A 99 10.10 0.77 -2.65
C SER A 99 10.11 -0.70 -2.25
N TRP A 100 9.91 -1.58 -3.23
CA TRP A 100 9.83 -3.03 -3.01
C TRP A 100 10.37 -3.78 -4.22
N LYS A 101 10.64 -5.08 -4.09
CA LYS A 101 11.01 -5.96 -5.21
C LYS A 101 10.28 -7.29 -5.12
N THR A 102 9.98 -7.92 -6.24
CA THR A 102 9.56 -9.33 -6.25
C THR A 102 10.79 -10.24 -6.17
N ALA A 103 10.58 -11.53 -5.88
CA ALA A 103 11.68 -12.51 -5.77
C ALA A 103 12.64 -12.51 -6.97
N ASN A 104 12.13 -12.29 -8.19
CA ASN A 104 12.88 -12.33 -9.44
C ASN A 104 12.82 -11.01 -10.23
N GLY A 105 12.34 -9.92 -9.62
CA GLY A 105 12.01 -8.69 -10.34
C GLY A 105 12.90 -7.49 -10.01
N ALA A 106 12.85 -6.50 -10.89
CA ALA A 106 13.43 -5.18 -10.65
C ALA A 106 12.72 -4.48 -9.49
N THR A 107 13.45 -3.60 -8.80
CA THR A 107 12.88 -2.71 -7.78
C THR A 107 11.77 -1.87 -8.39
N GLN A 108 10.58 -1.96 -7.79
CA GLN A 108 9.41 -1.15 -8.08
C GLN A 108 9.22 -0.09 -7.00
N THR A 109 8.56 1.00 -7.35
CA THR A 109 8.13 2.01 -6.37
C THR A 109 6.65 2.27 -6.54
N THR A 110 5.91 2.19 -5.43
CA THR A 110 4.50 2.56 -5.34
C THR A 110 4.40 3.88 -4.60
N GLU A 111 3.76 4.87 -5.21
CA GLU A 111 3.51 6.17 -4.60
C GLU A 111 2.10 6.21 -4.02
N LEU A 112 1.98 6.55 -2.74
CA LEU A 112 0.69 6.69 -2.06
C LEU A 112 0.57 8.09 -1.48
N LEU A 113 -0.34 8.90 -2.01
CA LEU A 113 -0.82 10.10 -1.32
C LEU A 113 -1.64 9.65 -0.10
N TRP A 114 -1.11 9.89 1.10
CA TRP A 114 -1.78 9.54 2.36
C TRP A 114 -2.67 10.67 2.86
N ARG A 115 -2.13 11.89 2.93
CA ARG A 115 -2.82 13.14 3.31
C ARG A 115 -2.45 14.22 2.32
#